data_AF-A0A661CKP7-F1
#
_entry.id   AF-A0A661CKP7-F1
#
_cell.length_a   1.000
_cell.length_b   1.000
_cell.length_c   1.000
_cell.angle_alpha   90.00
_cell.angle_beta   90.00
_cell.angle_gamma   90.00
#
_symmetry.space_group_name_H-M   'P 1'
#
loop_
_entity.id
_entity.type
_entity.pdbx_description
1 polymer ?
#
loop_
_entity_poly.entity_id
_entity_poly.type
_entity_poly.pdbx_seq_one_letter_code
_entity_poly.pdbx_strand_id
1 'polypeptide(L)'
;MRRFWPLFLFAIIFAVALIGLNSQSTSQKAQQAIPQRIITLAPSFTEIAFALGLSENIVAVTDYCDFPAEVLNLPKVGGVIDPNLEAIIALQPDLVILLASQQRTIKQLQQLNIPTLAVFNATLSDIQNGKCWN
;
A
#
# COMPACT_ATOMS: atom_id res chain seq x y z
N MET A 1 -51.33 31.23 32.52
CA MET A 1 -50.41 31.31 31.36
C MET A 1 -49.21 30.40 31.62
N ARG A 2 -49.30 29.12 31.25
CA ARG A 2 -48.25 28.12 31.51
C ARG A 2 -47.13 28.30 30.48
N ARG A 3 -45.93 28.70 30.95
CA ARG A 3 -44.73 28.88 30.12
C ARG A 3 -44.26 27.51 29.61
N PHE A 4 -44.66 27.14 28.39
CA PHE A 4 -44.22 25.92 27.69
C PHE A 4 -42.83 26.04 27.03
N TRP A 5 -42.16 27.18 27.22
CA TRP A 5 -40.81 27.47 26.74
C TRP A 5 -39.72 26.44 27.10
N PRO A 6 -39.67 25.82 28.31
CA PRO A 6 -38.63 24.86 28.64
C PRO A 6 -38.77 23.53 27.88
N LEU A 7 -40.00 23.14 27.52
CA LEU A 7 -40.25 21.92 26.73
C LEU A 7 -39.83 22.12 25.27
N PHE A 8 -39.99 23.33 24.74
CA PHE A 8 -39.56 23.66 23.37
C PHE A 8 -38.03 23.73 23.27
N LEU A 9 -37.35 24.31 24.27
CA LEU A 9 -35.88 24.31 24.36
C LEU A 9 -35.32 22.89 24.49
N PHE A 10 -35.96 22.03 25.28
CA PHE A 10 -35.55 20.63 25.43
C PHE A 10 -35.72 19.84 24.13
N ALA A 11 -36.82 20.06 23.41
CA ALA A 11 -37.06 19.44 22.10
C ALA A 11 -36.02 19.88 21.05
N ILE A 12 -35.61 21.14 21.05
CA ILE A 12 -34.56 21.65 20.13
C ILE A 12 -33.20 21.04 20.46
N ILE A 13 -32.82 20.96 21.74
CA ILE A 13 -31.56 20.32 22.16
C ILE A 13 -31.55 18.83 21.80
N PHE A 14 -32.67 18.14 22.00
CA PHE A 14 -32.81 16.72 21.65
C PHE A 14 -32.73 16.49 20.13
N ALA A 15 -33.31 17.39 19.33
CA ALA A 15 -33.20 17.34 17.86
C ALA A 15 -31.76 17.58 17.37
N VAL A 16 -31.02 18.53 17.97
CA VAL A 16 -29.61 18.79 17.62
C VAL A 16 -28.71 17.62 18.00
N ALA A 17 -28.96 16.97 19.15
CA ALA A 17 -28.21 15.78 19.58
C ALA A 17 -28.41 14.59 18.63
N LEU A 18 -29.61 14.41 18.07
CA LEU A 18 -29.89 13.36 17.08
C LEU A 18 -29.21 13.59 15.72
N ILE A 19 -29.03 14.86 15.32
CA ILE A 19 -28.32 15.21 14.08
C ILE A 19 -26.81 14.95 14.22
N GLY A 20 -26.25 15.05 15.43
CA GLY A 20 -24.82 14.87 15.70
C GLY A 20 -24.28 13.43 15.62
N LEU A 21 -25.14 12.40 15.66
CA LEU A 21 -24.70 11.00 15.59
C LEU A 21 -24.53 10.46 14.15
N ASN A 22 -24.88 11.22 13.12
CA ASN A 22 -24.63 10.85 11.72
C ASN A 22 -23.27 11.35 11.21
N SER A 23 -22.30 11.50 12.11
CA SER A 23 -20.89 11.54 11.72
C SER A 23 -20.47 10.11 11.37
N GLN A 24 -20.96 9.60 10.24
CA GLN A 24 -20.35 8.45 9.61
C GLN A 24 -18.88 8.82 9.45
N SER A 25 -18.03 8.14 10.21
CA SER A 25 -16.61 8.01 9.93
C SER A 25 -16.53 7.55 8.49
N THR A 26 -16.42 8.51 7.57
CA THR A 26 -15.91 8.23 6.25
C THR A 26 -14.48 7.82 6.52
N SER A 27 -14.27 6.51 6.74
CA SER A 27 -13.05 5.87 6.29
C SER A 27 -12.99 6.22 4.82
N GLN A 28 -12.38 7.37 4.52
CA GLN A 28 -11.93 7.72 3.20
C GLN A 28 -11.02 6.55 2.84
N LYS A 29 -11.57 5.59 2.11
CA LYS A 29 -10.79 4.69 1.29
C LYS A 29 -10.11 5.66 0.34
N ALA A 30 -8.92 6.14 0.74
CA ALA A 30 -8.15 7.08 -0.03
C ALA A 30 -8.16 6.53 -1.44
N GLN A 31 -8.64 7.33 -2.40
CA GLN A 31 -8.65 6.95 -3.80
C GLN A 31 -7.21 6.54 -4.11
N GLN A 32 -6.95 5.23 -4.19
CA GLN A 32 -5.58 4.72 -4.24
C GLN A 32 -5.04 5.15 -5.59
N ALA A 33 -4.22 6.21 -5.58
CA ALA A 33 -3.54 6.65 -6.78
C ALA A 33 -2.72 5.47 -7.29
N ILE A 34 -2.81 5.20 -8.59
CA ILE A 34 -2.03 4.13 -9.22
C ILE A 34 -0.55 4.51 -9.01
N PRO A 35 0.26 3.66 -8.35
CA PRO A 35 1.67 3.96 -8.12
C PRO A 35 2.41 4.07 -9.46
N GLN A 36 3.25 5.08 -9.59
CA GLN A 36 3.99 5.42 -10.81
C GLN A 36 5.47 5.04 -10.73
N ARG A 37 6.00 4.79 -9.52
CA ARG A 37 7.41 4.48 -9.27
C ARG A 37 7.52 3.26 -8.34
N ILE A 38 7.33 2.09 -8.94
CA ILE A 38 7.28 0.81 -8.26
C ILE A 38 8.67 0.15 -8.28
N ILE A 39 9.09 -0.38 -7.13
CA ILE A 39 10.22 -1.30 -7.03
C ILE A 39 9.72 -2.68 -6.61
N THR A 40 10.12 -3.72 -7.32
CA THR A 40 9.80 -5.11 -6.98
C THR A 40 11.02 -5.82 -6.38
N LEU A 41 10.86 -6.35 -5.17
CA LEU A 41 11.93 -7.04 -4.43
C LEU A 41 11.81 -8.58 -4.50
N ALA A 42 11.19 -9.11 -5.56
CA ALA A 42 11.16 -10.54 -5.88
C ALA A 42 10.92 -10.76 -7.38
N PRO A 43 11.61 -11.71 -8.04
CA PRO A 43 11.42 -12.00 -9.47
C PRO A 43 9.97 -12.25 -9.85
N SER A 44 9.25 -13.07 -9.08
CA SER A 44 7.84 -13.37 -9.32
C SER A 44 6.94 -12.14 -9.36
N PHE A 45 7.23 -11.10 -8.56
CA PHE A 45 6.44 -9.87 -8.57
C PHE A 45 6.77 -8.98 -9.76
N THR A 46 8.04 -8.97 -10.19
CA THR A 46 8.43 -8.34 -11.44
C THR A 46 7.66 -8.95 -12.61
N GLU A 47 7.66 -10.27 -12.73
CA GLU A 47 6.97 -10.97 -13.82
C GLU A 47 5.45 -10.69 -13.81
N ILE A 48 4.82 -10.75 -12.64
CA ILE A 48 3.40 -10.43 -12.50
C ILE A 48 3.11 -8.98 -12.89
N ALA A 49 3.94 -8.02 -12.46
CA ALA A 49 3.72 -6.61 -12.80
C ALA A 49 3.82 -6.37 -14.32
N PHE A 50 4.79 -7.00 -14.99
CA PHE A 50 4.89 -6.95 -16.45
C PHE A 50 3.70 -7.60 -17.14
N ALA A 51 3.25 -8.76 -16.66
CA ALA A 51 2.07 -9.44 -17.19
C ALA A 51 0.78 -8.60 -17.03
N LEU A 52 0.73 -7.72 -16.03
CA LEU A 52 -0.36 -6.78 -15.79
C LEU A 52 -0.23 -5.47 -16.60
N GLY A 53 0.80 -5.31 -17.43
CA GLY A 53 1.03 -4.10 -18.23
C GLY A 53 1.56 -2.91 -17.43
N LEU A 54 2.18 -3.16 -16.26
CA LEU A 54 2.73 -2.13 -15.39
C LEU A 54 4.24 -1.88 -15.61
N SER A 55 4.79 -2.31 -16.76
CA SER A 55 6.22 -2.21 -17.05
C SER A 55 6.76 -0.78 -16.92
N GLU A 56 6.02 0.22 -17.41
CA GLU A 56 6.38 1.64 -17.35
C GLU A 56 6.42 2.20 -15.92
N ASN A 57 5.74 1.53 -14.97
CA ASN A 57 5.72 1.90 -13.57
C ASN A 57 6.89 1.28 -12.78
N ILE A 58 7.57 0.26 -13.32
CA ILE A 58 8.69 -0.40 -12.63
C ILE A 58 9.98 0.39 -12.86
N VAL A 59 10.52 0.97 -11.78
CA VAL A 59 11.73 1.81 -11.84
C VAL A 59 12.99 1.08 -11.42
N ALA A 60 12.88 -0.03 -10.69
CA ALA A 60 14.01 -0.90 -10.34
C ALA A 60 13.54 -2.28 -9.87
N VAL A 61 14.47 -3.23 -9.91
CA VAL A 61 14.23 -4.65 -9.59
C VAL A 61 15.41 -5.26 -8.83
N THR A 62 15.29 -6.50 -8.36
CA THR A 62 16.42 -7.22 -7.75
C THR A 62 17.42 -7.72 -8.80
N ASP A 63 18.62 -8.08 -8.33
CA ASP A 63 19.68 -8.70 -9.13
C ASP A 63 19.26 -10.00 -9.82
N TYR A 64 18.23 -10.66 -9.25
CA TYR A 64 17.72 -11.95 -9.72
C TYR A 64 16.60 -11.83 -10.75
N CYS A 65 16.19 -10.61 -11.11
CA CYS A 65 15.13 -10.41 -12.11
C CYS A 65 15.75 -10.36 -13.52
N ASP A 66 15.43 -11.38 -14.32
CA ASP A 66 15.94 -11.61 -15.68
C ASP A 66 14.84 -11.79 -16.74
N PHE A 67 13.57 -11.84 -16.32
CA PHE A 67 12.42 -11.96 -17.21
C PHE A 67 11.33 -10.91 -16.89
N PRO A 68 10.66 -10.34 -17.92
CA PRO A 68 11.01 -10.43 -19.35
C PRO A 68 12.29 -9.66 -19.69
N ALA A 69 12.79 -9.77 -20.93
CA ALA A 69 14.12 -9.26 -21.30
C ALA A 69 14.32 -7.76 -21.05
N GLU A 70 13.24 -6.98 -21.09
CA GLU A 70 13.23 -5.54 -20.81
C GLU A 70 13.73 -5.22 -19.39
N VAL A 71 13.53 -6.14 -18.43
CA VAL A 71 13.94 -6.01 -17.03
C VAL A 71 15.46 -5.94 -16.85
N LEU A 72 16.22 -6.43 -17.84
CA LEU A 72 17.68 -6.36 -17.83
C LEU A 72 18.19 -4.92 -17.97
N ASN A 73 17.36 -4.00 -18.49
CA ASN A 73 17.71 -2.58 -18.62
C ASN A 73 17.38 -1.77 -17.37
N LEU A 74 16.66 -2.36 -16.40
CA LEU A 74 16.26 -1.66 -15.19
C LEU A 74 17.40 -1.63 -14.15
N PRO A 75 17.52 -0.53 -13.38
CA PRO A 75 18.40 -0.48 -12.23
C PRO A 75 18.18 -1.67 -11.30
N LYS A 76 19.28 -2.18 -10.74
CA LYS A 76 19.26 -3.25 -9.76
C LYS A 76 19.45 -2.69 -8.35
N VAL A 77 18.66 -3.16 -7.40
CA VAL A 77 18.68 -2.71 -6.00
C VAL A 77 19.15 -3.81 -5.05
N GLY A 78 20.01 -4.72 -5.51
CA GLY A 78 20.55 -5.80 -4.69
C GLY A 78 19.69 -7.06 -4.67
N GLY A 79 19.92 -7.91 -3.67
CA GLY A 79 19.27 -9.21 -3.56
C GLY A 79 17.84 -9.17 -3.02
N VAL A 80 17.18 -10.33 -3.06
CA VAL A 80 15.82 -10.52 -2.49
C VAL A 80 15.85 -10.49 -0.96
N ILE A 81 16.95 -10.95 -0.33
CA ILE A 81 17.08 -11.04 1.13
C ILE A 81 17.74 -9.78 1.70
N ASP A 82 18.67 -9.20 0.94
CA ASP A 82 19.54 -8.09 1.31
C ASP A 82 19.50 -6.97 0.25
N PRO A 83 18.34 -6.31 0.08
CA PRO A 83 18.24 -5.18 -0.84
C PRO A 83 19.05 -3.98 -0.35
N ASN A 84 19.60 -3.22 -1.28
CA ASN A 84 20.32 -1.98 -1.04
C ASN A 84 19.31 -0.85 -0.77
N LEU A 85 19.12 -0.49 0.51
CA LEU A 85 18.15 0.52 0.92
C LEU A 85 18.52 1.91 0.43
N GLU A 86 19.80 2.25 0.37
CA GLU A 86 20.28 3.52 -0.13
C GLU A 86 19.93 3.70 -1.62
N ALA A 87 20.10 2.65 -2.42
CA ALA A 87 19.70 2.64 -3.83
C ALA A 87 18.17 2.77 -3.98
N ILE A 88 17.40 2.08 -3.14
CA ILE A 88 15.93 2.19 -3.11
C ILE A 88 15.51 3.63 -2.79
N ILE A 89 16.06 4.25 -1.75
CA ILE A 89 15.73 5.64 -1.35
C ILE A 89 16.08 6.63 -2.47
N ALA A 90 17.25 6.46 -3.10
CA ALA A 90 17.72 7.35 -4.17
C ALA A 90 16.77 7.37 -5.38
N LEU A 91 16.07 6.26 -5.62
CA LEU A 91 15.10 6.11 -6.70
C LEU A 91 13.72 6.71 -6.39
N GLN A 92 13.48 7.17 -5.16
CA GLN A 92 12.22 7.80 -4.73
C GLN A 92 10.97 7.01 -5.17
N PRO A 93 10.83 5.73 -4.76
CA PRO A 93 9.67 4.93 -5.10
C PRO A 93 8.42 5.45 -4.37
N ASP A 94 7.27 5.33 -5.01
CA ASP A 94 5.97 5.53 -4.37
C ASP A 94 5.33 4.21 -3.93
N LEU A 95 5.91 3.06 -4.32
CA LEU A 95 5.57 1.75 -3.80
C LEU A 95 6.75 0.77 -3.89
N VAL A 96 7.01 0.02 -2.82
CA VAL A 96 7.90 -1.15 -2.84
C VAL A 96 7.09 -2.42 -2.60
N ILE A 97 7.15 -3.37 -3.52
CA ILE A 97 6.46 -4.65 -3.44
C ILE A 97 7.46 -5.74 -3.05
N LEU A 98 7.18 -6.47 -1.98
CA LEU A 98 8.08 -7.47 -1.43
C LEU A 98 7.35 -8.64 -0.78
N LEU A 99 8.08 -9.72 -0.51
CA LEU A 99 7.50 -10.92 0.10
C LEU A 99 7.21 -10.64 1.57
N ALA A 100 6.07 -11.10 2.06
CA ALA A 100 5.72 -11.02 3.48
C ALA A 100 6.73 -11.75 4.41
N SER A 101 7.55 -12.65 3.87
CA SER A 101 8.65 -13.28 4.60
C SER A 101 9.85 -12.35 4.85
N GLN A 102 9.99 -11.24 4.10
CA GLN A 102 11.09 -10.27 4.21
C GLN A 102 10.90 -9.27 5.37
N GLN A 103 10.63 -9.79 6.57
CA GLN A 103 10.24 -8.99 7.75
C GLN A 103 11.27 -7.91 8.15
N ARG A 104 12.56 -8.16 7.93
CA ARG A 104 13.62 -7.18 8.20
C ARG A 104 13.48 -5.97 7.28
N THR A 105 13.42 -6.21 5.97
CA THR A 105 13.28 -5.19 4.93
C THR A 105 11.99 -4.39 5.12
N ILE A 106 10.86 -5.06 5.40
CA ILE A 106 9.57 -4.40 5.67
C ILE A 106 9.73 -3.36 6.79
N LYS A 107 10.33 -3.75 7.93
CA LYS A 107 10.54 -2.83 9.06
C LYS A 107 11.43 -1.65 8.70
N GLN A 108 12.50 -1.88 7.93
CA GLN A 108 13.41 -0.82 7.50
C GLN A 108 12.71 0.17 6.58
N LEU A 109 11.96 -0.30 5.57
CA LEU A 109 11.21 0.55 4.66
C LEU A 109 10.11 1.36 5.38
N GLN A 110 9.42 0.73 6.35
CA GLN A 110 8.43 1.42 7.19
C GLN A 110 9.07 2.52 8.04
N GLN A 111 10.23 2.28 8.65
CA GLN A 111 10.97 3.30 9.41
C GLN A 111 11.39 4.49 8.54
N LEU A 112 11.60 4.25 7.25
CA LEU A 112 11.93 5.26 6.24
C LEU A 112 10.68 5.94 5.63
N ASN A 113 9.47 5.59 6.10
CA ASN A 113 8.19 6.05 5.55
C ASN A 113 8.02 5.77 4.04
N ILE A 114 8.63 4.71 3.54
CA ILE A 114 8.45 4.26 2.16
C ILE A 114 7.19 3.39 2.11
N PRO A 115 6.21 3.67 1.24
CA PRO A 115 5.04 2.82 1.09
C PRO A 115 5.42 1.40 0.65
N THR A 116 4.94 0.40 1.38
CA THR A 116 5.27 -1.02 1.12
C THR A 116 4.03 -1.87 0.97
N LEU A 117 4.04 -2.75 -0.03
CA LEU A 117 3.06 -3.83 -0.19
C LEU A 117 3.75 -5.18 0.03
N ALA A 118 3.51 -5.78 1.20
CA ALA A 118 4.02 -7.10 1.54
C ALA A 118 2.98 -8.18 1.19
N VAL A 119 3.36 -9.12 0.33
CA VAL A 119 2.45 -10.14 -0.25
C VAL A 119 2.86 -11.54 0.18
N PHE A 120 1.87 -12.36 0.57
CA PHE A 120 2.08 -13.79 0.84
C PHE A 120 2.07 -14.61 -0.44
N ASN A 121 2.97 -15.60 -0.54
CA ASN A 121 3.03 -16.54 -1.66
C ASN A 121 3.28 -17.99 -1.19
N ALA A 122 2.92 -18.32 0.05
CA ALA A 122 3.19 -19.64 0.63
C ALA A 122 2.29 -20.73 0.05
N THR A 123 1.06 -20.38 -0.37
CA THR A 123 0.10 -21.28 -1.00
C THR A 123 -0.43 -20.72 -2.31
N LEU A 124 -0.94 -21.57 -3.19
CA LEU A 124 -1.62 -21.14 -4.42
C LEU A 124 -2.82 -20.23 -4.12
N SER A 125 -3.53 -20.50 -3.03
CA SER A 125 -4.63 -19.67 -2.55
C SER A 125 -4.17 -18.26 -2.17
N ASP A 126 -2.95 -18.09 -1.68
CA ASP A 126 -2.41 -16.75 -1.36
C ASP A 126 -2.16 -15.93 -2.62
N ILE A 127 -1.69 -16.58 -3.69
CA ILE A 127 -1.48 -15.96 -5.00
C ILE A 127 -2.83 -15.56 -5.62
N GLN A 128 -3.81 -16.47 -5.61
CA GLN A 128 -5.13 -16.21 -6.22
C GLN A 128 -5.92 -15.12 -5.49
N ASN A 129 -5.86 -15.09 -4.17
CA ASN A 129 -6.67 -14.16 -3.37
C ASN A 129 -5.92 -12.88 -3.00
N GLY A 130 -4.62 -12.77 -3.34
CA GLY A 130 -3.80 -11.60 -3.05
C GLY A 130 -3.78 -11.24 -1.57
N LYS A 131 -3.48 -12.20 -0.68
CA LYS A 131 -3.38 -11.90 0.75
C LYS A 131 -2.22 -10.93 1.01
N CYS A 132 -2.57 -9.73 1.46
CA CYS A 132 -1.60 -8.74 1.94
C CYS A 132 -1.28 -8.98 3.41
N TRP A 133 -0.03 -8.73 3.78
CA TRP A 133 0.39 -8.68 5.18
C TRP A 133 -0.29 -7.48 5.89
N ASN A 134 -0.78 -7.71 7.10
CA ASN A 134 -1.52 -6.74 7.91
C ASN A 134 -0.62 -6.09 8.97
#